data_AF-Q1D0U7-F1
#
_entry.id   AF-Q1D0U7-F1
#
_cell.length_a   1.000
_cell.length_b   1.000
_cell.length_c   1.000
_cell.angle_alpha   90.00
_cell.angle_beta   90.00
_cell.angle_gamma   90.00
#
_symmetry.space_group_name_H-M   'P 1'
#
loop_
_entity.id
_entity.type
_entity.pdbx_description
1 polymer ?
#
loop_
_entity_poly.entity_id
_entity_poly.type
_entity_poly.pdbx_seq_one_letter_code
_entity_poly.pdbx_strand_id
1 'polypeptide(L)'
;MLAPAVSLACALLLAQPGNEAPVLQPPTTPLPAQAWHAPTVCLRLPPTNNVPSGEWRAQCDDTAQACRVSPLRELDAEGVETDRLQARVTTCSIAFDEETAERVKGYRMEPARAAAPPGWYRDERGRVMQFNFDLNRRVWLGGAWAPLWHDGQVQGRMRADFGIAVEAPSHRGKRLHRLRFLETELHLGVPSLDLTAARYDFSVERDDPLFRVTTFFGKPRRHDLHLNLGLWMETLRVEELERGGEVGRFLTWGTLHATVDLWHSKDLVSYVRVRAGPSFERDYANGFNTFVPGAALEADLTLDQDGFHHLRLGVEAEKVLLAPAVVGRPLRPERLRLQAGYEVIILAINDQPLSLLVDGRGMKRGDIAGVPEQWEWSASAGLRFSLWAPARRSAPMATSVKE
;
A
#
# COMPACT_ATOMS: atom_id res chain seq x y z
N MET A 1 -45.94 19.50 31.12
CA MET A 1 -44.95 18.61 30.49
C MET A 1 -43.58 19.19 30.79
N LEU A 2 -42.86 18.56 31.72
CA LEU A 2 -41.59 19.01 32.26
C LEU A 2 -40.46 18.63 31.29
N ALA A 3 -39.70 19.63 30.84
CA ALA A 3 -38.48 19.45 30.08
C ALA A 3 -37.34 18.96 31.01
N PRO A 4 -36.44 18.07 30.57
CA PRO A 4 -35.33 17.64 31.40
C PRO A 4 -34.24 18.71 31.37
N ALA A 5 -34.11 19.43 32.47
CA ALA A 5 -33.00 20.33 32.77
C ALA A 5 -31.81 19.52 33.31
N VAL A 6 -31.15 18.72 32.46
CA VAL A 6 -29.88 18.06 32.81
C VAL A 6 -28.99 18.03 31.57
N SER A 7 -28.20 19.09 31.35
CA SER A 7 -27.05 19.09 30.43
C SER A 7 -26.09 20.29 30.58
N LEU A 8 -26.33 21.24 31.50
CA LEU A 8 -25.46 22.42 31.66
C LEU A 8 -24.45 22.34 32.82
N ALA A 9 -24.49 21.31 33.67
CA ALA A 9 -23.72 21.29 34.91
C ALA A 9 -22.24 20.87 34.78
N CYS A 10 -21.84 20.11 33.75
CA CYS A 10 -20.43 19.68 33.60
C CYS A 10 -19.53 20.71 32.90
N ALA A 11 -20.08 21.70 32.21
CA ALA A 11 -19.28 22.65 31.41
C ALA A 11 -18.71 23.84 32.22
N LEU A 12 -19.03 23.93 33.52
CA LEU A 12 -18.77 25.11 34.37
C LEU A 12 -17.74 24.90 35.48
N LEU A 13 -17.18 23.70 35.65
CA LEU A 13 -16.37 23.35 36.83
C LEU A 13 -14.90 23.84 36.81
N LEU A 14 -14.45 24.51 35.74
CA LEU A 14 -13.12 25.13 35.68
C LEU A 14 -13.13 26.67 35.73
N ALA A 15 -14.30 27.30 35.78
CA ALA A 15 -14.44 28.77 35.77
C ALA A 15 -15.15 29.31 37.02
N GLN A 16 -14.79 28.81 38.21
CA GLN A 16 -15.22 29.44 39.46
C GLN A 16 -14.30 30.61 39.81
N PRO A 17 -14.83 31.81 40.12
CA PRO A 17 -14.04 32.95 40.55
C PRO A 17 -13.51 32.68 41.96
N GLY A 18 -12.21 32.35 42.07
CA GLY A 18 -11.54 32.13 43.36
C GLY A 18 -10.41 31.10 43.34
N ASN A 19 -10.33 30.25 42.32
CA ASN A 19 -9.21 29.33 42.10
C ASN A 19 -8.42 29.77 40.86
N GLU A 20 -7.10 29.90 40.99
CA GLU A 20 -6.20 30.20 39.87
C GLU A 20 -6.45 29.20 38.73
N ALA A 21 -6.79 29.71 37.55
CA ALA A 21 -7.00 28.88 36.38
C ALA A 21 -5.68 28.15 36.03
N PRO A 22 -5.74 26.92 35.47
CA PRO A 22 -4.54 26.19 35.08
C PRO A 22 -3.68 27.04 34.14
N VAL A 23 -2.43 27.29 34.52
CA VAL A 23 -1.53 28.15 33.74
C VAL A 23 -0.93 27.36 32.58
N LEU A 24 -1.23 27.79 31.36
CA LEU A 24 -0.59 27.30 30.15
C LEU A 24 0.89 27.71 30.16
N GLN A 25 1.77 26.72 30.12
CA GLN A 25 3.21 26.92 30.04
C GLN A 25 3.59 27.51 28.68
N PRO A 26 4.72 28.24 28.58
CA PRO A 26 5.24 28.65 27.29
C PRO A 26 5.55 27.42 26.41
N PRO A 27 5.36 27.50 25.09
CA PRO A 27 5.65 26.40 24.19
C PRO A 27 7.14 26.05 24.20
N THR A 28 7.44 24.75 24.25
CA THR A 28 8.80 24.23 24.08
C THR A 28 9.10 24.03 22.59
N THR A 29 10.38 24.11 22.20
CA THR A 29 10.81 23.92 20.81
C THR A 29 11.79 22.74 20.73
N PRO A 30 11.48 21.66 19.99
CA PRO A 30 10.21 21.42 19.27
C PRO A 30 9.06 21.08 20.21
N LEU A 31 7.81 21.30 19.77
CA LEU A 31 6.63 20.95 20.56
C LEU A 31 6.54 19.42 20.80
N PRO A 32 6.34 18.98 22.05
CA PRO A 32 6.13 17.57 22.37
C PRO A 32 4.88 17.04 21.68
N ALA A 33 4.85 15.74 21.38
CA ALA A 33 3.69 15.11 20.78
C ALA A 33 2.85 14.37 21.85
N GLN A 34 1.54 14.41 21.70
CA GLN A 34 0.62 13.47 22.34
C GLN A 34 0.78 12.06 21.73
N ALA A 35 0.60 11.03 22.55
CA ALA A 35 0.69 9.63 22.15
C ALA A 35 -0.64 9.12 21.57
N TRP A 36 -0.60 8.46 20.41
CA TRP A 36 -1.81 8.01 19.69
C TRP A 36 -2.72 7.06 20.48
N HIS A 37 -2.16 6.20 21.32
CA HIS A 37 -2.92 5.22 22.10
C HIS A 37 -3.21 5.65 23.54
N ALA A 38 -2.74 6.83 23.95
CA ALA A 38 -2.99 7.34 25.30
C ALA A 38 -4.40 7.95 25.40
N PRO A 39 -5.07 7.81 26.56
CA PRO A 39 -6.37 8.43 26.78
C PRO A 39 -6.27 9.94 26.62
N THR A 40 -7.22 10.52 25.87
CA THR A 40 -7.29 11.95 25.60
C THR A 40 -8.60 12.50 26.12
N VAL A 41 -8.54 13.63 26.82
CA VAL A 41 -9.69 14.29 27.45
C VAL A 41 -9.92 15.67 26.88
N CYS A 42 -11.18 16.10 26.73
CA CYS A 42 -11.49 17.44 26.22
C CYS A 42 -11.53 18.44 27.39
N LEU A 43 -10.62 19.41 27.40
CA LEU A 43 -10.55 20.45 28.42
C LEU A 43 -11.10 21.77 27.90
N ARG A 44 -11.71 22.54 28.81
CA ARG A 44 -12.01 23.95 28.59
C ARG A 44 -11.08 24.80 29.44
N LEU A 45 -10.12 25.46 28.79
CA LEU A 45 -9.18 26.37 29.44
C LEU A 45 -9.62 27.83 29.19
N PRO A 46 -9.12 28.82 29.95
CA PRO A 46 -9.33 30.21 29.63
C PRO A 46 -8.96 30.51 28.18
N PRO A 47 -9.80 31.25 27.44
CA PRO A 47 -9.49 31.66 26.08
C PRO A 47 -8.14 32.38 25.99
N THR A 48 -7.39 32.09 24.93
CA THR A 48 -6.13 32.77 24.62
C THR A 48 -6.28 33.50 23.29
N ASN A 49 -5.35 34.40 22.96
CA ASN A 49 -5.34 35.06 21.65
C ASN A 49 -5.23 34.04 20.49
N ASN A 50 -4.52 32.93 20.71
CA ASN A 50 -4.30 31.90 19.70
C ASN A 50 -5.43 30.85 19.67
N VAL A 51 -6.13 30.66 20.79
CA VAL A 51 -7.24 29.70 20.93
C VAL A 51 -8.42 30.39 21.63
N PRO A 52 -9.18 31.23 20.90
CA PRO A 52 -10.30 31.99 21.46
C PRO A 52 -11.47 31.10 21.89
N SER A 53 -11.60 29.88 21.36
CA SER A 53 -12.65 28.94 21.80
C SER A 53 -12.44 28.48 23.27
N GLY A 54 -11.19 28.45 23.71
CA GLY A 54 -10.78 27.79 24.95
C GLY A 54 -10.95 26.27 24.91
N GLU A 55 -11.14 25.66 23.73
CA GLU A 55 -11.34 24.21 23.57
C GLU A 55 -10.00 23.51 23.30
N TRP A 56 -9.60 22.64 24.23
CA TRP A 56 -8.34 21.92 24.18
C TRP A 56 -8.56 20.42 24.32
N ARG A 57 -7.61 19.65 23.84
CA ARG A 57 -7.47 18.22 24.17
C ARG A 57 -6.21 18.03 25.00
N ALA A 58 -6.28 17.17 25.99
CA ALA A 58 -5.20 16.93 26.93
C ALA A 58 -4.88 15.46 27.07
N GLN A 59 -3.60 15.16 27.27
CA GLN A 59 -3.12 13.88 27.78
C GLN A 59 -2.31 14.17 29.03
N CYS A 60 -2.81 13.72 30.18
CA CYS A 60 -2.25 14.02 31.48
C CYS A 60 -1.44 12.84 32.01
N ASP A 61 -0.29 13.15 32.59
CA ASP A 61 0.55 12.23 33.35
C ASP A 61 0.41 12.59 34.84
N ASP A 62 -0.28 11.72 35.58
CA ASP A 62 -0.52 11.91 37.01
C ASP A 62 0.77 11.84 37.84
N THR A 63 1.81 11.14 37.37
CA THR A 63 3.09 11.03 38.07
C THR A 63 3.89 12.32 37.92
N ALA A 64 3.89 12.92 36.73
CA ALA A 64 4.58 14.18 36.44
C ALA A 64 3.77 15.44 36.80
N GLN A 65 2.50 15.26 37.17
CA GLN A 65 1.50 16.31 37.38
C GLN A 65 1.50 17.34 36.22
N ALA A 66 1.49 16.81 34.99
CA ALA A 66 1.58 17.60 33.77
C ALA A 66 0.60 17.08 32.72
N CYS A 67 -0.01 17.99 31.97
CA CYS A 67 -0.90 17.69 30.85
C CYS A 67 -0.33 18.26 29.57
N ARG A 68 -0.10 17.39 28.58
CA ARG A 68 0.20 17.80 27.21
C ARG A 68 -1.09 18.25 26.54
N VAL A 69 -1.22 19.53 26.26
CA VAL A 69 -2.44 20.13 25.72
C VAL A 69 -2.24 20.61 24.28
N SER A 70 -3.23 20.37 23.43
CA SER A 70 -3.26 20.91 22.07
C SER A 70 -4.65 21.47 21.77
N PRO A 71 -4.78 22.48 20.89
CA PRO A 71 -6.09 22.99 20.49
C PRO A 71 -6.96 21.88 19.91
N LEU A 72 -8.28 22.02 19.99
CA LEU A 72 -9.21 21.07 19.35
C LEU A 72 -9.25 21.25 17.82
N ARG A 73 -9.00 22.47 17.35
CA ARG A 73 -9.05 22.92 15.95
C ARG A 73 -7.65 23.17 15.39
N GLU A 74 -7.57 23.26 14.07
CA GLU A 74 -6.33 23.62 13.36
C GLU A 74 -6.01 25.11 13.56
N LEU A 75 -4.73 25.44 13.49
CA LEU A 75 -4.24 26.82 13.53
C LEU A 75 -3.91 27.32 12.12
N ASP A 76 -4.13 28.61 11.86
CA ASP A 76 -3.79 29.28 10.62
C ASP A 76 -2.29 29.62 10.52
N ALA A 77 -1.92 30.47 9.56
CA ALA A 77 -0.52 30.85 9.34
C ALA A 77 0.04 31.72 10.48
N GLU A 78 -0.84 32.49 11.11
CA GLU A 78 -0.60 33.40 12.23
C GLU A 78 -0.62 32.66 13.58
N GLY A 79 -1.02 31.39 13.60
CA GLY A 79 -1.09 30.55 14.80
C GLY A 79 -2.40 30.71 15.57
N VAL A 80 -3.43 31.26 14.94
CA VAL A 80 -4.76 31.45 15.50
C VAL A 80 -5.69 30.32 15.07
N GLU A 81 -6.56 29.91 15.99
CA GLU A 81 -7.53 28.85 15.80
C GLU A 81 -8.49 29.13 14.63
N THR A 82 -8.64 28.13 13.77
CA THR A 82 -9.58 28.11 12.65
C THR A 82 -10.93 27.49 13.05
N ASP A 83 -11.88 27.45 12.12
CA ASP A 83 -13.14 26.72 12.25
C ASP A 83 -12.98 25.20 12.03
N ARG A 84 -11.84 24.74 11.53
CA ARG A 84 -11.61 23.34 11.16
C ARG A 84 -11.17 22.52 12.37
N LEU A 85 -11.91 21.46 12.65
CA LEU A 85 -11.45 20.43 13.60
C LEU A 85 -10.23 19.71 13.05
N GLN A 86 -9.31 19.35 13.94
CA GLN A 86 -8.14 18.56 13.56
C GLN A 86 -8.55 17.19 13.03
N ALA A 87 -8.13 16.86 11.82
CA ALA A 87 -8.37 15.56 11.22
C ALA A 87 -7.49 14.46 11.85
N ARG A 88 -7.95 13.19 11.74
CA ARG A 88 -7.21 11.97 12.11
C ARG A 88 -6.58 12.05 13.50
N VAL A 89 -7.39 12.37 14.49
CA VAL A 89 -7.00 12.47 15.89
C VAL A 89 -7.87 11.54 16.72
N THR A 90 -7.38 11.11 17.89
CA THR A 90 -8.21 10.40 18.86
C THR A 90 -9.38 11.29 19.28
N THR A 91 -10.57 10.70 19.36
CA THR A 91 -11.72 11.35 19.98
C THR A 91 -11.38 11.59 21.44
N CYS A 92 -11.55 12.84 21.91
CA CYS A 92 -11.40 13.13 23.32
C CYS A 92 -12.73 12.85 24.04
N SER A 93 -12.67 12.32 25.26
CA SER A 93 -13.86 12.15 26.08
C SER A 93 -14.17 13.44 26.84
N ILE A 94 -15.46 13.80 26.90
CA ILE A 94 -15.97 14.95 27.68
C ILE A 94 -16.24 14.55 29.14
N ALA A 95 -16.30 13.25 29.44
CA ALA A 95 -16.53 12.74 30.78
C ALA A 95 -15.27 12.91 31.65
N PHE A 96 -15.18 14.05 32.32
CA PHE A 96 -14.45 14.17 33.57
C PHE A 96 -15.40 13.78 34.69
N ASP A 97 -15.00 12.85 35.55
CA ASP A 97 -15.53 12.86 36.91
C ASP A 97 -15.04 14.14 37.63
N GLU A 98 -15.80 14.64 38.60
CA GLU A 98 -15.46 15.87 39.32
C GLU A 98 -14.07 15.77 39.99
N GLU A 99 -13.69 14.56 40.40
CA GLU A 99 -12.38 14.27 41.00
C GLU A 99 -11.22 14.53 40.03
N THR A 100 -11.32 14.07 38.79
CA THR A 100 -10.30 14.30 37.75
C THR A 100 -10.28 15.77 37.33
N ALA A 101 -11.43 16.45 37.28
CA ALA A 101 -11.48 17.87 36.99
C ALA A 101 -10.75 18.71 38.06
N GLU A 102 -10.93 18.39 39.34
CA GLU A 102 -10.20 19.05 40.44
C GLU A 102 -8.71 18.68 40.42
N ARG A 103 -8.36 17.42 40.18
CA ARG A 103 -6.96 16.96 40.14
C ARG A 103 -6.15 17.70 39.08
N VAL A 104 -6.73 17.87 37.89
CA VAL A 104 -6.05 18.49 36.74
C VAL A 104 -5.88 20.01 36.89
N LYS A 105 -6.58 20.68 37.82
CA LYS A 105 -6.38 22.12 38.10
C LYS A 105 -4.95 22.44 38.56
N GLY A 106 -4.34 21.53 39.33
CA GLY A 106 -2.98 21.69 39.83
C GLY A 106 -1.88 21.29 38.84
N TYR A 107 -2.25 20.80 37.65
CA TYR A 107 -1.28 20.25 36.70
C TYR A 107 -0.70 21.35 35.82
N ARG A 108 0.56 21.16 35.42
CA ARG A 108 1.22 22.02 34.44
C ARG A 108 0.66 21.73 33.05
N MET A 109 0.09 22.74 32.39
CA MET A 109 -0.46 22.61 31.04
C MET A 109 0.63 22.91 30.01
N GLU A 110 1.21 21.87 29.41
CA GLU A 110 2.30 21.99 28.43
C GLU A 110 1.76 21.98 27.00
N PRO A 111 1.97 23.03 26.19
CA PRO A 111 1.62 23.01 24.78
C PRO A 111 2.26 21.83 24.05
N ALA A 112 1.46 21.12 23.26
CA ALA A 112 1.86 19.93 22.54
C ALA A 112 1.15 19.85 21.18
N ARG A 113 1.69 19.02 20.29
CA ARG A 113 1.01 18.59 19.07
C ARG A 113 0.04 17.47 19.42
N ALA A 114 -1.16 17.55 18.86
CA ALA A 114 -2.14 16.48 18.99
C ALA A 114 -1.60 15.17 18.40
N ALA A 115 -2.10 14.05 18.91
CA ALA A 115 -1.67 12.76 18.43
C ALA A 115 -2.02 12.56 16.94
N ALA A 116 -1.18 11.80 16.24
CA ALA A 116 -1.40 11.37 14.87
C ALA A 116 -1.26 9.84 14.79
N PRO A 117 -2.08 9.16 13.95
CA PRO A 117 -1.99 7.72 13.78
C PRO A 117 -0.66 7.32 13.11
N PRO A 118 -0.27 6.03 13.21
CA PRO A 118 0.87 5.52 12.47
C PRO A 118 0.78 5.81 10.96
N GLY A 119 1.90 6.23 10.37
CA GLY A 119 1.99 6.69 8.97
C GLY A 119 1.54 8.13 8.71
N TRP A 120 1.15 8.86 9.75
CA TRP A 120 0.76 10.27 9.67
C TRP A 120 1.63 11.15 10.58
N TYR A 121 2.04 12.29 10.05
CA TYR A 121 2.75 13.32 10.79
C TYR A 121 1.80 14.50 11.02
N ARG A 122 1.88 15.10 12.21
CA ARG A 122 1.19 16.34 12.52
C ARG A 122 2.18 17.47 12.75
N ASP A 123 1.96 18.59 12.11
CA ASP A 123 2.75 19.80 12.32
C ASP A 123 2.29 20.59 13.57
N GLU A 124 2.98 21.68 13.86
CA GLU A 124 2.69 22.54 15.01
C GLU A 124 1.36 23.31 14.87
N ARG A 125 0.84 23.44 13.64
CA ARG A 125 -0.45 24.06 13.34
C ARG A 125 -1.62 23.07 13.44
N GLY A 126 -1.34 21.81 13.78
CA GLY A 126 -2.35 20.78 13.88
C GLY A 126 -2.76 20.15 12.55
N ARG A 127 -2.10 20.50 11.43
CA ARG A 127 -2.35 19.90 10.11
C ARG A 127 -1.70 18.53 10.03
N VAL A 128 -2.41 17.57 9.44
CA VAL A 128 -1.89 16.21 9.21
C VAL A 128 -1.41 16.03 7.79
N MET A 129 -0.33 15.28 7.62
CA MET A 129 0.14 14.79 6.33
C MET A 129 0.52 13.32 6.43
N GLN A 130 0.20 12.55 5.40
CA GLN A 130 0.62 11.16 5.29
C GLN A 130 2.08 11.12 4.83
N PHE A 131 2.93 10.38 5.55
CA PHE A 131 4.34 10.19 5.19
C PHE A 131 4.68 8.74 4.84
N ASN A 132 3.69 7.85 4.87
CA ASN A 132 3.85 6.43 4.60
C ASN A 132 2.70 5.98 3.70
N PHE A 133 2.99 5.29 2.60
CA PHE A 133 1.97 4.92 1.61
C PHE A 133 2.04 3.43 1.31
N ASP A 134 0.87 2.82 1.17
CA ASP A 134 0.75 1.42 0.75
C ASP A 134 0.37 1.33 -0.72
N LEU A 135 1.38 1.12 -1.58
CA LEU A 135 1.20 0.99 -3.02
C LEU A 135 0.50 -0.32 -3.46
N ASN A 136 0.19 -1.21 -2.52
CA ASN A 136 -0.62 -2.41 -2.78
C ASN A 136 -2.10 -2.19 -2.47
N ARG A 137 -2.50 -1.01 -1.99
CA ARG A 137 -3.89 -0.60 -1.77
C ARG A 137 -4.15 0.75 -2.44
N ARG A 138 -4.36 0.77 -3.75
CA ARG A 138 -4.51 2.01 -4.51
C ARG A 138 -5.24 1.82 -5.82
N VAL A 139 -5.72 2.93 -6.37
CA VAL A 139 -5.96 3.07 -7.81
C VAL A 139 -4.77 3.82 -8.39
N TRP A 140 -4.19 3.39 -9.50
CA TRP A 140 -3.08 4.12 -10.13
C TRP A 140 -3.35 4.44 -11.59
N LEU A 141 -2.72 5.52 -12.04
CA LEU A 141 -2.64 5.94 -13.43
C LEU A 141 -1.21 6.41 -13.69
N GLY A 142 -0.61 5.92 -14.76
CA GLY A 142 0.78 6.14 -15.11
C GLY A 142 0.97 6.42 -16.59
N GLY A 143 2.06 7.14 -16.87
CA GLY A 143 2.57 7.40 -18.21
C GLY A 143 4.08 7.26 -18.20
N ALA A 144 4.63 6.56 -19.19
CA ALA A 144 6.07 6.33 -19.31
C ALA A 144 6.53 6.41 -20.76
N TRP A 145 7.76 6.87 -20.96
CA TRP A 145 8.48 6.59 -22.19
C TRP A 145 9.03 5.17 -22.12
N ALA A 146 8.75 4.35 -23.13
CA ALA A 146 8.96 2.90 -23.10
C ALA A 146 9.54 2.37 -24.43
N PRO A 147 10.75 2.79 -24.83
CA PRO A 147 11.41 2.33 -26.05
C PRO A 147 11.43 0.80 -26.16
N LEU A 148 11.31 0.30 -27.39
CA LEU A 148 11.39 -1.11 -27.74
C LEU A 148 12.64 -1.36 -28.58
N TRP A 149 13.49 -2.29 -28.13
CA TRP A 149 14.61 -2.82 -28.89
C TRP A 149 14.18 -4.12 -29.56
N HIS A 150 14.13 -4.09 -30.89
CA HIS A 150 13.77 -5.23 -31.73
C HIS A 150 14.63 -5.20 -33.00
N ASP A 151 15.27 -6.32 -33.32
CA ASP A 151 16.11 -6.48 -34.52
C ASP A 151 17.19 -5.37 -34.69
N GLY A 152 17.85 -5.01 -33.58
CA GLY A 152 18.88 -3.97 -33.54
C GLY A 152 18.36 -2.53 -33.74
N GLN A 153 17.05 -2.34 -33.93
CA GLN A 153 16.40 -1.04 -34.05
C GLN A 153 15.76 -0.62 -32.72
N VAL A 154 15.77 0.69 -32.46
CA VAL A 154 15.07 1.28 -31.31
C VAL A 154 13.83 2.00 -31.81
N GLN A 155 12.66 1.56 -31.34
CA GLN A 155 11.39 2.17 -31.69
C GLN A 155 10.87 2.99 -30.50
N GLY A 156 10.66 4.28 -30.74
CA GLY A 156 10.12 5.20 -29.75
C GLY A 156 8.66 4.87 -29.44
N ARG A 157 8.35 4.62 -28.17
CA ARG A 157 7.03 4.19 -27.73
C ARG A 157 6.69 4.83 -26.41
N MET A 158 5.40 5.10 -26.21
CA MET A 158 4.86 5.59 -24.95
C MET A 158 3.99 4.50 -24.33
N ARG A 159 4.03 4.36 -23.01
CA ARG A 159 3.16 3.48 -22.24
C ARG A 159 2.20 4.32 -21.41
N ALA A 160 0.93 3.96 -21.44
CA ALA A 160 -0.07 4.39 -20.47
C ALA A 160 -0.50 3.16 -19.67
N ASP A 161 -0.50 3.27 -18.34
CA ASP A 161 -0.88 2.15 -17.47
C ASP A 161 -1.84 2.58 -16.37
N PHE A 162 -2.79 1.71 -16.01
CA PHE A 162 -3.69 1.95 -14.89
C PHE A 162 -4.13 0.64 -14.26
N GLY A 163 -4.64 0.72 -13.03
CA GLY A 163 -5.21 -0.44 -12.36
C GLY A 163 -5.65 -0.15 -10.93
N ILE A 164 -6.23 -1.17 -10.31
CA ILE A 164 -6.72 -1.13 -8.93
C ILE A 164 -6.07 -2.29 -8.17
N ALA A 165 -5.50 -2.01 -7.00
CA ALA A 165 -4.94 -3.00 -6.09
C ALA A 165 -5.61 -2.88 -4.73
N VAL A 166 -6.01 -4.01 -4.18
CA VAL A 166 -6.65 -4.13 -2.88
C VAL A 166 -5.98 -5.27 -2.12
N GLU A 167 -5.67 -5.02 -0.85
CA GLU A 167 -5.18 -6.02 0.07
C GLU A 167 -6.06 -6.12 1.31
N ALA A 168 -6.36 -7.35 1.72
CA ALA A 168 -7.13 -7.64 2.92
C ALA A 168 -6.41 -8.71 3.77
N PRO A 169 -5.87 -8.37 4.95
CA PRO A 169 -5.36 -9.37 5.88
C PRO A 169 -6.51 -10.16 6.50
N SER A 170 -6.27 -11.43 6.79
CA SER A 170 -7.19 -12.23 7.62
C SER A 170 -7.19 -11.76 9.07
N HIS A 171 -8.26 -12.07 9.83
CA HIS A 171 -8.39 -11.67 11.24
C HIS A 171 -7.21 -12.06 12.14
N ARG A 172 -6.49 -13.14 11.82
CA ARG A 172 -5.34 -13.62 12.60
C ARG A 172 -3.99 -13.16 12.02
N GLY A 173 -3.97 -12.36 10.95
CA GLY A 173 -2.74 -11.87 10.32
C GLY A 173 -1.94 -12.90 9.50
N LYS A 174 -2.25 -14.20 9.62
CA LYS A 174 -1.51 -15.30 8.97
C LYS A 174 -1.79 -15.49 7.49
N ARG A 175 -2.67 -14.69 6.91
CA ARG A 175 -3.04 -14.76 5.49
C ARG A 175 -3.30 -13.37 5.00
N LEU A 176 -2.78 -13.05 3.82
CA LEU A 176 -2.98 -11.78 3.13
C LEU A 176 -3.58 -12.05 1.76
N HIS A 177 -4.81 -11.58 1.56
CA HIS A 177 -5.50 -11.66 0.28
C HIS A 177 -5.17 -10.44 -0.57
N ARG A 178 -4.87 -10.67 -1.85
CA ARG A 178 -4.57 -9.64 -2.83
C ARG A 178 -5.52 -9.76 -3.99
N LEU A 179 -6.12 -8.64 -4.35
CA LEU A 179 -7.00 -8.51 -5.49
C LEU A 179 -6.45 -7.39 -6.36
N ARG A 180 -6.35 -7.64 -7.66
CA ARG A 180 -6.04 -6.62 -8.65
C ARG A 180 -7.11 -6.62 -9.72
N PHE A 181 -7.50 -5.43 -10.18
CA PHE A 181 -8.56 -5.26 -11.17
C PHE A 181 -8.13 -4.29 -12.25
N LEU A 182 -8.62 -4.56 -13.46
CA LEU A 182 -8.46 -3.69 -14.64
C LEU A 182 -7.00 -3.27 -14.84
N GLU A 183 -6.04 -4.16 -14.57
CA GLU A 183 -4.62 -3.90 -14.80
C GLU A 183 -4.43 -3.78 -16.31
N THR A 184 -4.14 -2.57 -16.76
CA THR A 184 -4.08 -2.25 -18.18
C THR A 184 -2.75 -1.61 -18.50
N GLU A 185 -2.13 -2.07 -19.58
CA GLU A 185 -0.94 -1.47 -20.17
C GLU A 185 -1.17 -1.29 -21.67
N LEU A 186 -1.27 -0.03 -22.08
CA LEU A 186 -1.38 0.37 -23.48
C LEU A 186 -0.05 0.97 -23.93
N HIS A 187 0.48 0.48 -25.03
CA HIS A 187 1.64 1.06 -25.67
C HIS A 187 1.30 1.69 -27.02
N LEU A 188 1.80 2.90 -27.26
CA LEU A 188 1.54 3.73 -28.45
C LEU A 188 2.80 3.87 -29.30
N GLY A 189 2.65 3.90 -30.63
CA GLY A 189 3.75 3.93 -31.60
C GLY A 189 3.97 2.54 -32.22
N VAL A 190 4.22 1.55 -31.37
CA VAL A 190 4.15 0.12 -31.69
C VAL A 190 3.00 -0.45 -30.87
N PRO A 191 1.78 -0.54 -31.43
CA PRO A 191 0.59 -0.86 -30.64
C PRO A 191 0.74 -2.19 -29.91
N SER A 192 0.51 -2.15 -28.60
CA SER A 192 0.29 -3.36 -27.81
C SER A 192 -0.60 -3.04 -26.62
N LEU A 193 -1.52 -3.94 -26.33
CA LEU A 193 -2.46 -3.87 -25.21
C LEU A 193 -2.31 -5.15 -24.37
N ASP A 194 -2.08 -4.99 -23.08
CA ASP A 194 -2.25 -6.05 -22.09
C ASP A 194 -3.28 -5.57 -21.07
N LEU A 195 -4.40 -6.27 -20.96
CA LEU A 195 -5.50 -5.94 -20.06
C LEU A 195 -5.89 -7.18 -19.26
N THR A 196 -5.78 -7.11 -17.95
CA THR A 196 -6.26 -8.14 -17.03
C THR A 196 -7.45 -7.61 -16.23
N ALA A 197 -8.62 -8.26 -16.39
CA ALA A 197 -9.82 -7.80 -15.72
C ALA A 197 -9.78 -8.04 -14.20
N ALA A 198 -9.37 -9.24 -13.77
CA ALA A 198 -9.21 -9.52 -12.35
C ALA A 198 -8.13 -10.57 -12.08
N ARG A 199 -7.38 -10.34 -11.00
CA ARG A 199 -6.38 -11.24 -10.44
C ARG A 199 -6.62 -11.38 -8.94
N TYR A 200 -6.50 -12.60 -8.44
CA TYR A 200 -6.57 -12.92 -7.02
C TYR A 200 -5.39 -13.78 -6.61
N ASP A 201 -4.70 -13.41 -5.54
CA ASP A 201 -3.71 -14.27 -4.92
C ASP A 201 -3.73 -14.13 -3.40
N PHE A 202 -3.13 -15.10 -2.69
CA PHE A 202 -2.91 -14.94 -1.27
C PHE A 202 -1.55 -15.49 -0.83
N SER A 203 -0.92 -14.77 0.10
CA SER A 203 0.19 -15.26 0.89
C SER A 203 -0.32 -15.85 2.20
N VAL A 204 0.36 -16.85 2.73
CA VAL A 204 0.04 -17.49 4.01
C VAL A 204 1.31 -17.73 4.80
N GLU A 205 1.22 -17.54 6.11
CA GLU A 205 2.23 -18.00 7.06
C GLU A 205 1.65 -19.17 7.85
N ARG A 206 2.33 -20.32 7.79
CA ARG A 206 1.93 -21.54 8.49
C ARG A 206 2.85 -21.83 9.67
N ASP A 207 2.25 -22.03 10.83
CA ASP A 207 2.98 -22.49 12.03
C ASP A 207 3.28 -23.99 11.97
N ASP A 208 2.45 -24.76 11.25
CA ASP A 208 2.57 -26.21 11.17
C ASP A 208 3.36 -26.63 9.91
N PRO A 209 4.35 -27.51 10.04
CA PRO A 209 5.10 -28.01 8.89
C PRO A 209 4.21 -28.90 8.01
N LEU A 210 4.28 -28.69 6.70
CA LEU A 210 3.55 -29.51 5.74
C LEU A 210 4.18 -30.89 5.58
N PHE A 211 5.52 -30.93 5.58
CA PHE A 211 6.29 -32.17 5.49
C PHE A 211 7.23 -32.29 6.68
N ARG A 212 7.33 -33.50 7.22
CA ARG A 212 8.25 -33.86 8.29
C ARG A 212 9.18 -34.93 7.75
N VAL A 213 10.42 -34.56 7.47
CA VAL A 213 11.43 -35.48 6.96
C VAL A 213 12.27 -35.95 8.13
N THR A 214 12.24 -37.25 8.44
CA THR A 214 13.10 -37.83 9.47
C THR A 214 14.27 -38.54 8.81
N THR A 215 15.49 -38.16 9.16
CA THR A 215 16.71 -38.80 8.67
C THR A 215 17.21 -39.81 9.71
N PHE A 216 17.57 -41.00 9.25
CA PHE A 216 18.12 -42.09 10.08
C PHE A 216 19.60 -42.34 9.84
N PHE A 217 20.22 -41.59 8.91
CA PHE A 217 21.64 -41.69 8.66
C PHE A 217 22.40 -40.94 9.77
N GLY A 218 23.02 -41.69 10.69
CA GLY A 218 23.64 -41.15 11.90
C GLY A 218 22.67 -41.05 13.08
N LYS A 219 22.73 -39.95 13.84
CA LYS A 219 21.77 -39.70 14.93
C LYS A 219 20.42 -39.31 14.33
N PRO A 220 19.28 -39.95 14.70
CA PRO A 220 17.97 -39.59 14.19
C PRO A 220 17.68 -38.10 14.34
N ARG A 221 17.29 -37.43 13.25
CA ARG A 221 16.91 -36.02 13.24
C ARG A 221 15.62 -35.81 12.46
N ARG A 222 14.77 -34.91 12.95
CA ARG A 222 13.54 -34.48 12.29
C ARG A 222 13.76 -33.09 11.67
N HIS A 223 13.38 -32.95 10.41
CA HIS A 223 13.40 -31.71 9.65
C HIS A 223 11.96 -31.33 9.29
N ASP A 224 11.54 -30.16 9.77
CA ASP A 224 10.19 -29.64 9.59
C ASP A 224 10.19 -28.60 8.47
N LEU A 225 9.56 -28.96 7.35
CA LEU A 225 9.47 -28.12 6.15
C LEU A 225 8.14 -27.37 6.15
N HIS A 226 8.22 -26.06 6.36
CA HIS A 226 7.09 -25.15 6.33
C HIS A 226 6.95 -24.64 4.90
N LEU A 227 5.98 -25.17 4.15
CA LEU A 227 5.66 -24.68 2.81
C LEU A 227 4.46 -23.77 2.88
N ASN A 228 4.70 -22.50 2.60
CA ASN A 228 3.68 -21.44 2.52
C ASN A 228 2.95 -21.55 1.18
N LEU A 229 2.10 -22.57 1.07
CA LEU A 229 1.31 -22.86 -0.13
C LEU A 229 0.12 -21.92 -0.25
N GLY A 230 0.05 -21.21 -1.37
CA GLY A 230 -1.06 -20.36 -1.74
C GLY A 230 -1.67 -20.71 -3.09
N LEU A 231 -2.54 -19.81 -3.55
CA LEU A 231 -3.18 -19.88 -4.85
C LEU A 231 -3.04 -18.53 -5.54
N TRP A 232 -2.85 -18.58 -6.85
CA TRP A 232 -2.88 -17.42 -7.74
C TRP A 232 -3.85 -17.71 -8.88
N MET A 233 -4.73 -16.77 -9.14
CA MET A 233 -5.77 -16.85 -10.15
C MET A 233 -5.82 -15.57 -10.95
N GLU A 234 -6.01 -15.72 -12.24
CA GLU A 234 -6.26 -14.61 -13.16
C GLU A 234 -7.46 -14.98 -14.02
N THR A 235 -8.29 -14.00 -14.35
CA THR A 235 -9.42 -14.19 -15.26
C THR A 235 -9.49 -13.04 -16.25
N LEU A 236 -9.80 -13.40 -17.50
CA LEU A 236 -9.98 -12.48 -18.62
C LEU A 236 -8.77 -11.56 -18.79
N ARG A 237 -7.68 -12.13 -19.31
CA ARG A 237 -6.53 -11.38 -19.80
C ARG A 237 -6.56 -11.28 -21.31
N VAL A 238 -6.59 -10.07 -21.84
CA VAL A 238 -6.51 -9.75 -23.26
C VAL A 238 -5.11 -9.27 -23.57
N GLU A 239 -4.45 -9.93 -24.52
CA GLU A 239 -3.16 -9.52 -25.04
C GLU A 239 -3.29 -9.29 -26.56
N GLU A 240 -3.05 -8.06 -27.00
CA GLU A 240 -2.97 -7.69 -28.41
C GLU A 240 -1.60 -7.07 -28.68
N LEU A 241 -0.92 -7.53 -29.73
CA LEU A 241 0.35 -6.96 -30.15
C LEU A 241 0.54 -7.01 -31.66
N GLU A 242 1.17 -5.98 -32.18
CA GLU A 242 1.58 -5.89 -33.59
C GLU A 242 3.10 -6.02 -33.71
N ARG A 243 3.58 -6.92 -34.58
CA ARG A 243 5.01 -7.17 -34.83
C ARG A 243 5.25 -7.49 -36.30
N GLY A 244 6.11 -6.71 -36.96
CA GLY A 244 6.47 -6.98 -38.36
C GLY A 244 5.28 -6.99 -39.33
N GLY A 245 4.20 -6.26 -39.02
CA GLY A 245 2.95 -6.27 -39.79
C GLY A 245 1.98 -7.40 -39.43
N GLU A 246 2.39 -8.35 -38.58
CA GLU A 246 1.55 -9.43 -38.06
C GLU A 246 0.91 -9.04 -36.73
N VAL A 247 -0.29 -9.53 -36.49
CA VAL A 247 -1.07 -9.22 -35.28
C VAL A 247 -1.32 -10.49 -34.47
N GLY A 248 -0.85 -10.50 -33.23
CA GLY A 248 -1.21 -11.51 -32.23
C GLY A 248 -2.35 -11.02 -31.34
N ARG A 249 -3.42 -11.81 -31.20
CA ARG A 249 -4.54 -11.53 -30.30
C ARG A 249 -4.88 -12.76 -29.47
N PHE A 250 -4.75 -12.63 -28.17
CA PHE A 250 -4.94 -13.71 -27.22
C PHE A 250 -5.92 -13.29 -26.12
N LEU A 251 -6.80 -14.21 -25.74
CA LEU A 251 -7.67 -14.06 -24.57
C LEU A 251 -7.49 -15.25 -23.66
N THR A 252 -6.89 -15.02 -22.50
CA THR A 252 -6.86 -16.01 -21.43
C THR A 252 -8.15 -15.90 -20.62
N TRP A 253 -8.97 -16.94 -20.68
CA TRP A 253 -10.22 -17.03 -19.93
C TRP A 253 -9.96 -17.12 -18.43
N GLY A 254 -8.98 -17.95 -18.07
CA GLY A 254 -8.55 -18.11 -16.70
C GLY A 254 -7.24 -18.87 -16.57
N THR A 255 -6.54 -18.54 -15.50
CA THR A 255 -5.29 -19.15 -15.10
C THR A 255 -5.38 -19.56 -13.64
N LEU A 256 -4.86 -20.74 -13.31
CA LEU A 256 -4.88 -21.28 -11.96
C LEU A 256 -3.50 -21.80 -11.60
N HIS A 257 -2.76 -21.08 -10.75
CA HIS A 257 -1.43 -21.47 -10.31
C HIS A 257 -1.41 -21.80 -8.81
N ALA A 258 -0.70 -22.86 -8.45
CA ALA A 258 -0.27 -23.07 -7.07
C ALA A 258 0.94 -22.17 -6.79
N THR A 259 1.00 -21.56 -5.61
CA THR A 259 2.12 -20.70 -5.22
C THR A 259 2.87 -21.26 -4.03
N VAL A 260 4.18 -21.01 -3.98
CA VAL A 260 5.05 -21.29 -2.84
C VAL A 260 5.84 -20.02 -2.54
N ASP A 261 5.56 -19.39 -1.39
CA ASP A 261 6.36 -18.26 -0.93
C ASP A 261 7.69 -18.80 -0.37
N LEU A 262 8.79 -18.57 -1.09
CA LEU A 262 10.15 -18.93 -0.68
C LEU A 262 10.62 -18.05 0.47
N TRP A 263 10.14 -16.81 0.49
CA TRP A 263 10.36 -15.82 1.54
C TRP A 263 9.20 -14.82 1.55
N HIS A 264 8.87 -14.29 2.72
CA HIS A 264 7.97 -13.15 2.86
C HIS A 264 8.32 -12.30 4.08
N SER A 265 7.87 -11.05 4.10
CA SER A 265 7.95 -10.18 5.29
C SER A 265 6.93 -10.60 6.36
N LYS A 266 7.09 -10.10 7.59
CA LYS A 266 6.20 -10.41 8.72
C LYS A 266 4.75 -9.94 8.52
N ASP A 267 4.56 -8.86 7.77
CA ASP A 267 3.24 -8.33 7.38
C ASP A 267 2.69 -9.00 6.11
N LEU A 268 3.41 -9.99 5.59
CA LEU A 268 3.17 -10.74 4.35
C LEU A 268 3.23 -9.91 3.08
N VAL A 269 3.44 -8.59 3.15
CA VAL A 269 3.33 -7.67 2.01
C VAL A 269 4.42 -7.94 0.98
N SER A 270 5.67 -8.05 1.44
CA SER A 270 6.82 -8.37 0.58
C SER A 270 6.99 -9.88 0.46
N TYR A 271 7.33 -10.37 -0.72
CA TYR A 271 7.54 -11.79 -0.96
C TYR A 271 8.51 -12.09 -2.10
N VAL A 272 9.07 -13.29 -2.06
CA VAL A 272 9.69 -13.99 -3.19
C VAL A 272 8.96 -15.32 -3.33
N ARG A 273 8.43 -15.60 -4.51
CA ARG A 273 7.47 -16.69 -4.73
C ARG A 273 7.75 -17.41 -6.04
N VAL A 274 7.55 -18.72 -6.01
CA VAL A 274 7.39 -19.52 -7.22
C VAL A 274 5.92 -19.85 -7.40
N ARG A 275 5.41 -19.75 -8.63
CA ARG A 275 4.07 -20.17 -8.99
C ARG A 275 4.09 -21.05 -10.24
N ALA A 276 3.20 -22.03 -10.32
CA ALA A 276 3.05 -22.86 -11.52
C ALA A 276 1.64 -23.42 -11.66
N GLY A 277 1.18 -23.57 -12.89
CA GLY A 277 -0.13 -24.14 -13.19
C GLY A 277 -0.57 -23.89 -14.64
N PRO A 278 -1.81 -24.25 -14.97
CA PRO A 278 -2.35 -24.06 -16.31
C PRO A 278 -3.12 -22.76 -16.51
N SER A 279 -3.14 -22.33 -17.78
CA SER A 279 -4.02 -21.31 -18.32
C SER A 279 -4.84 -21.87 -19.49
N PHE A 280 -6.03 -21.33 -19.70
CA PHE A 280 -6.88 -21.62 -20.86
C PHE A 280 -7.02 -20.37 -21.72
N GLU A 281 -6.49 -20.43 -22.94
CA GLU A 281 -6.32 -19.27 -23.80
C GLU A 281 -6.97 -19.49 -25.17
N ARG A 282 -7.60 -18.45 -25.72
CA ARG A 282 -8.10 -18.38 -27.09
C ARG A 282 -7.17 -17.53 -27.95
N ASP A 283 -6.67 -18.12 -29.02
CA ASP A 283 -5.97 -17.44 -30.10
C ASP A 283 -7.02 -16.90 -31.09
N TYR A 284 -7.26 -15.59 -31.06
CA TYR A 284 -8.27 -14.95 -31.92
C TYR A 284 -7.81 -14.79 -33.36
N ALA A 285 -6.50 -14.68 -33.61
CA ALA A 285 -5.96 -14.58 -34.96
C ALA A 285 -6.20 -15.88 -35.74
N ASN A 286 -6.05 -17.03 -35.07
CA ASN A 286 -6.17 -18.34 -35.70
C ASN A 286 -7.45 -19.12 -35.35
N GLY A 287 -8.26 -18.64 -34.41
CA GLY A 287 -9.63 -19.12 -34.18
C GLY A 287 -9.77 -20.40 -33.34
N PHE A 288 -8.80 -20.75 -32.50
CA PHE A 288 -8.87 -21.94 -31.63
C PHE A 288 -8.51 -21.65 -30.17
N ASN A 289 -8.83 -22.60 -29.29
CA ASN A 289 -8.42 -22.57 -27.89
C ASN A 289 -7.17 -23.43 -27.68
N THR A 290 -6.37 -23.07 -26.68
CA THR A 290 -5.11 -23.71 -26.31
C THR A 290 -5.04 -23.90 -24.80
N PHE A 291 -4.18 -24.83 -24.40
CA PHE A 291 -3.86 -25.08 -23.01
C PHE A 291 -2.41 -24.65 -22.77
N VAL A 292 -2.20 -23.74 -21.82
CA VAL A 292 -0.91 -23.08 -21.62
C VAL A 292 -0.41 -23.33 -20.20
N PRO A 293 0.30 -24.44 -19.92
CA PRO A 293 1.01 -24.58 -18.66
C PRO A 293 2.13 -23.53 -18.57
N GLY A 294 2.25 -22.93 -17.39
CA GLY A 294 3.27 -21.93 -17.10
C GLY A 294 3.85 -22.07 -15.70
N ALA A 295 5.02 -21.47 -15.51
CA ALA A 295 5.67 -21.30 -14.23
C ALA A 295 6.33 -19.93 -14.16
N ALA A 296 6.34 -19.33 -12.97
CA ALA A 296 6.98 -18.06 -12.74
C ALA A 296 7.70 -18.00 -11.39
N LEU A 297 8.80 -17.25 -11.36
CA LEU A 297 9.46 -16.76 -10.15
C LEU A 297 9.22 -15.26 -10.07
N GLU A 298 8.58 -14.79 -9.01
CA GLU A 298 8.22 -13.38 -8.83
C GLU A 298 8.66 -12.87 -7.45
N ALA A 299 9.01 -11.59 -7.40
CA ALA A 299 9.28 -10.88 -6.15
C ALA A 299 8.59 -9.51 -6.17
N ASP A 300 7.97 -9.15 -5.05
CA ASP A 300 7.43 -7.81 -4.80
C ASP A 300 7.94 -7.39 -3.42
N LEU A 301 8.79 -6.38 -3.37
CA LEU A 301 9.58 -6.02 -2.19
C LEU A 301 9.40 -4.55 -1.88
N THR A 302 9.03 -4.24 -0.64
CA THR A 302 9.12 -2.89 -0.08
C THR A 302 10.44 -2.79 0.67
N LEU A 303 11.35 -1.94 0.18
CA LEU A 303 12.76 -1.93 0.62
C LEU A 303 13.00 -1.12 1.90
N ASP A 304 12.07 -0.24 2.25
CA ASP A 304 12.16 0.68 3.37
C ASP A 304 10.97 0.56 4.34
N GLN A 305 11.15 1.11 5.54
CA GLN A 305 10.11 1.10 6.57
C GLN A 305 8.96 2.06 6.24
N ASP A 306 9.27 3.15 5.54
CA ASP A 306 8.31 4.20 5.17
C ASP A 306 7.45 3.83 3.94
N GLY A 307 7.86 2.79 3.19
CA GLY A 307 7.14 2.32 2.01
C GLY A 307 7.30 3.23 0.79
N PHE A 308 8.42 3.92 0.67
CA PHE A 308 8.72 4.75 -0.49
C PHE A 308 9.35 3.98 -1.64
N HIS A 309 10.05 2.87 -1.36
CA HIS A 309 10.87 2.16 -2.32
C HIS A 309 10.30 0.77 -2.58
N HIS A 310 9.89 0.53 -3.82
CA HIS A 310 9.30 -0.73 -4.25
C HIS A 310 10.09 -1.36 -5.38
N LEU A 311 10.44 -2.63 -5.23
CA LEU A 311 11.15 -3.43 -6.23
C LEU A 311 10.29 -4.62 -6.64
N ARG A 312 10.07 -4.78 -7.94
CA ARG A 312 9.34 -5.89 -8.54
C ARG A 312 10.22 -6.64 -9.51
N LEU A 313 10.29 -7.96 -9.37
CA LEU A 313 11.04 -8.83 -10.27
C LEU A 313 10.14 -9.97 -10.73
N GLY A 314 10.37 -10.47 -11.94
CA GLY A 314 9.59 -11.58 -12.48
C GLY A 314 10.30 -12.28 -13.63
N VAL A 315 10.23 -13.60 -13.61
CA VAL A 315 10.58 -14.48 -14.73
C VAL A 315 9.42 -15.45 -14.91
N GLU A 316 8.84 -15.49 -16.10
CA GLU A 316 7.70 -16.36 -16.43
C GLU A 316 7.99 -17.14 -17.71
N ALA A 317 7.74 -18.44 -17.68
CA ALA A 317 7.87 -19.33 -18.82
C ALA A 317 6.54 -20.04 -19.06
N GLU A 318 6.06 -20.02 -20.30
CA GLU A 318 4.80 -20.62 -20.73
C GLU A 318 5.06 -21.51 -21.96
N LYS A 319 4.30 -22.61 -22.05
CA LYS A 319 4.33 -23.52 -23.19
C LYS A 319 2.93 -23.64 -23.76
N VAL A 320 2.75 -23.36 -25.05
CA VAL A 320 1.44 -23.49 -25.70
C VAL A 320 1.26 -24.94 -26.16
N LEU A 321 0.27 -25.62 -25.59
CA LEU A 321 -0.10 -27.00 -25.90
C LEU A 321 -1.49 -27.06 -26.54
N LEU A 322 -1.75 -28.19 -27.21
CA LEU A 322 -3.03 -28.49 -27.90
C LEU A 322 -3.40 -27.49 -29.02
N ALA A 323 -2.46 -26.64 -29.44
CA ALA A 323 -2.66 -25.76 -30.59
C ALA A 323 -2.57 -26.56 -31.91
N PRO A 324 -3.48 -26.32 -32.87
CA PRO A 324 -3.33 -26.80 -34.23
C PRO A 324 -2.05 -26.27 -34.90
N ALA A 325 -1.58 -26.98 -35.93
CA ALA A 325 -0.48 -26.51 -36.76
C ALA A 325 -0.92 -25.24 -37.52
N VAL A 326 -0.08 -24.20 -37.45
CA VAL A 326 -0.27 -22.92 -38.15
C VAL A 326 0.98 -22.65 -38.96
N VAL A 327 0.80 -22.23 -40.22
CA VAL A 327 1.92 -21.95 -41.13
C VAL A 327 2.74 -20.78 -40.57
N GLY A 328 4.07 -20.89 -40.61
CA GLY A 328 4.95 -19.84 -40.09
C GLY A 328 5.04 -19.77 -38.56
N ARG A 329 4.54 -20.79 -37.85
CA ARG A 329 4.61 -20.92 -36.39
C ARG A 329 5.17 -22.28 -35.97
N PRO A 330 6.07 -22.36 -34.97
CA PRO A 330 6.45 -23.63 -34.33
C PRO A 330 5.24 -24.47 -33.89
N LEU A 331 5.37 -25.80 -33.97
CA LEU A 331 4.32 -26.75 -33.53
C LEU A 331 3.98 -26.63 -32.04
N ARG A 332 4.94 -26.21 -31.22
CA ARG A 332 4.78 -26.05 -29.78
C ARG A 332 5.40 -24.74 -29.33
N PRO A 333 4.71 -23.60 -29.53
CA PRO A 333 5.22 -22.30 -29.16
C PRO A 333 5.59 -22.20 -27.67
N GLU A 334 6.58 -21.37 -27.38
CA GLU A 334 7.02 -21.01 -26.03
C GLU A 334 6.97 -19.50 -25.87
N ARG A 335 6.74 -19.06 -24.63
CA ARG A 335 6.85 -17.66 -24.24
C ARG A 335 7.71 -17.58 -22.99
N LEU A 336 8.66 -16.67 -22.99
CA LEU A 336 9.52 -16.34 -21.87
C LEU A 336 9.44 -14.84 -21.64
N ARG A 337 9.08 -14.44 -20.42
CA ARG A 337 8.95 -13.05 -20.00
C ARG A 337 9.88 -12.79 -18.82
N LEU A 338 10.58 -11.66 -18.87
CA LEU A 338 11.44 -11.13 -17.83
C LEU A 338 10.96 -9.73 -17.50
N GLN A 339 10.89 -9.40 -16.22
CA GLN A 339 10.56 -8.06 -15.75
C GLN A 339 11.38 -7.70 -14.52
N ALA A 340 11.85 -6.46 -14.47
CA ALA A 340 12.46 -5.86 -13.29
C ALA A 340 12.01 -4.39 -13.23
N GLY A 341 11.34 -3.99 -12.16
CA GLY A 341 10.78 -2.66 -12.01
C GLY A 341 11.07 -2.09 -10.63
N TYR A 342 11.36 -0.79 -10.60
CA TYR A 342 11.59 -0.03 -9.39
C TYR A 342 10.67 1.20 -9.39
N GLU A 343 9.89 1.35 -8.32
CA GLU A 343 8.97 2.46 -8.12
C GLU A 343 9.35 3.19 -6.83
N VAL A 344 9.53 4.50 -6.92
CA VAL A 344 9.89 5.36 -5.78
C VAL A 344 8.92 6.53 -5.65
N ILE A 345 8.38 6.72 -4.44
CA ILE A 345 7.52 7.87 -4.14
C ILE A 345 8.39 9.12 -4.02
N ILE A 346 8.12 10.13 -4.86
CA ILE A 346 8.94 11.35 -4.91
C ILE A 346 8.26 12.56 -4.25
N LEU A 347 6.93 12.60 -4.25
CA LEU A 347 6.12 13.62 -3.57
C LEU A 347 4.69 13.13 -3.37
N ALA A 348 3.90 13.86 -2.60
CA ALA A 348 2.46 13.65 -2.48
C ALA A 348 1.70 14.96 -2.65
N ILE A 349 0.53 14.90 -3.32
CA ILE A 349 -0.40 16.03 -3.47
C ILE A 349 -1.71 15.63 -2.81
N ASN A 350 -2.15 16.34 -1.77
CA ASN A 350 -3.35 15.99 -0.99
C ASN A 350 -3.34 14.52 -0.50
N ASP A 351 -2.21 14.09 0.09
CA ASP A 351 -1.96 12.71 0.53
C ASP A 351 -2.09 11.65 -0.58
N GLN A 352 -1.96 12.05 -1.86
CA GLN A 352 -1.92 11.14 -3.00
C GLN A 352 -0.48 11.07 -3.55
N PRO A 353 0.19 9.91 -3.49
CA PRO A 353 1.59 9.84 -3.87
C PRO A 353 1.78 9.86 -5.39
N LEU A 354 2.74 10.67 -5.82
CA LEU A 354 3.32 10.65 -7.16
C LEU A 354 4.63 9.89 -7.10
N SER A 355 4.75 8.85 -7.92
CA SER A 355 5.90 7.96 -7.95
C SER A 355 6.65 8.07 -9.27
N LEU A 356 7.97 7.99 -9.22
CA LEU A 356 8.82 7.71 -10.36
C LEU A 356 8.92 6.20 -10.55
N LEU A 357 8.75 5.74 -11.78
CA LEU A 357 8.82 4.34 -12.17
C LEU A 357 9.92 4.15 -13.19
N VAL A 358 10.78 3.17 -12.97
CA VAL A 358 11.77 2.67 -13.94
C VAL A 358 11.62 1.17 -14.03
N ASP A 359 11.41 0.62 -15.22
CA ASP A 359 11.32 -0.83 -15.42
C ASP A 359 12.01 -1.30 -16.69
N GLY A 360 12.53 -2.53 -16.65
CA GLY A 360 13.09 -3.26 -17.78
C GLY A 360 12.29 -4.54 -18.00
N ARG A 361 12.03 -4.85 -19.27
CA ARG A 361 11.26 -6.01 -19.71
C ARG A 361 11.99 -6.71 -20.84
N GLY A 362 12.00 -8.04 -20.80
CA GLY A 362 12.48 -8.90 -21.86
C GLY A 362 11.41 -9.91 -22.23
N MET A 363 11.16 -10.13 -23.51
CA MET A 363 10.22 -11.12 -23.98
C MET A 363 10.81 -11.91 -25.14
N LYS A 364 10.67 -13.24 -25.10
CA LYS A 364 10.94 -14.12 -26.23
C LYS A 364 9.71 -14.97 -26.46
N ARG A 365 9.19 -15.00 -27.68
CA ARG A 365 7.95 -15.73 -27.99
C ARG A 365 7.97 -16.31 -29.40
N GLY A 366 7.31 -17.46 -29.57
CA GLY A 366 7.21 -18.16 -30.86
C GLY A 366 5.77 -18.50 -31.25
N ASP A 367 4.79 -17.78 -30.73
CA ASP A 367 3.35 -18.09 -30.84
C ASP A 367 2.61 -17.22 -31.87
N ILE A 368 3.26 -16.21 -32.43
CA ILE A 368 2.72 -15.37 -33.52
C ILE A 368 3.23 -15.92 -34.85
N ALA A 369 2.31 -16.20 -35.77
CA ALA A 369 2.65 -16.70 -37.09
C ALA A 369 3.42 -15.64 -37.89
N GLY A 370 4.47 -16.05 -38.61
CA GLY A 370 5.25 -15.15 -39.46
C GLY A 370 6.27 -14.26 -38.71
N VAL A 371 6.25 -14.26 -37.37
CA VAL A 371 7.19 -13.49 -36.55
C VAL A 371 8.31 -14.41 -36.04
N PRO A 372 9.59 -14.09 -36.31
CA PRO A 372 10.72 -14.87 -35.80
C PRO A 372 10.79 -14.92 -34.27
N GLU A 373 11.18 -16.07 -33.71
CA GLU A 373 11.34 -16.27 -32.28
C GLU A 373 12.63 -15.60 -31.76
N GLN A 374 12.54 -14.31 -31.44
CA GLN A 374 13.67 -13.51 -30.95
C GLN A 374 13.36 -12.77 -29.66
N TRP A 375 14.43 -12.29 -29.01
CA TRP A 375 14.31 -11.46 -27.82
C TRP A 375 13.92 -10.04 -28.19
N GLU A 376 12.91 -9.54 -27.51
CA GLU A 376 12.50 -8.15 -27.47
C GLU A 376 12.81 -7.58 -26.09
N TRP A 377 13.40 -6.39 -26.07
CA TRP A 377 13.69 -5.70 -24.81
C TRP A 377 12.97 -4.36 -24.78
N SER A 378 12.55 -3.95 -23.60
CA SER A 378 12.00 -2.62 -23.37
C SER A 378 12.48 -2.12 -22.02
N ALA A 379 12.68 -0.81 -21.93
CA ALA A 379 13.06 -0.11 -20.72
C ALA A 379 12.16 1.11 -20.66
N SER A 380 11.51 1.30 -19.53
CA SER A 380 10.51 2.33 -19.33
C SER A 380 10.94 3.25 -18.22
N ALA A 381 10.70 4.55 -18.40
CA ALA A 381 10.85 5.55 -17.35
C ALA A 381 9.63 6.48 -17.39
N GLY A 382 8.98 6.68 -16.24
CA GLY A 382 7.72 7.41 -16.19
C GLY A 382 7.28 7.80 -14.81
N LEU A 383 6.08 8.37 -14.76
CA LEU A 383 5.43 8.80 -13.52
C LEU A 383 4.13 8.04 -13.32
N ARG A 384 3.80 7.77 -12.06
CA ARG A 384 2.58 7.09 -11.65
C ARG A 384 1.92 7.85 -10.51
N PHE A 385 0.68 8.29 -10.73
CA PHE A 385 -0.14 8.91 -9.71
C PHE A 385 -0.98 7.84 -9.04
N SER A 386 -0.95 7.78 -7.70
CA SER A 386 -1.73 6.82 -6.93
C SER A 386 -2.81 7.53 -6.14
N LEU A 387 -4.04 7.06 -6.29
CA LEU A 387 -5.22 7.53 -5.61
C LEU A 387 -5.62 6.57 -4.49
N TRP A 388 -6.05 7.15 -3.37
CA TRP A 388 -6.54 6.47 -2.17
C TRP A 388 -5.54 5.49 -1.56
N ALA A 389 -4.24 5.75 -1.69
CA ALA A 389 -3.18 4.96 -1.07
C ALA A 389 -3.16 5.20 0.45
N PRO A 390 -3.64 4.27 1.30
CA PRO A 390 -3.64 4.45 2.74
C PRO A 390 -2.24 4.28 3.33
N ALA A 391 -2.05 4.66 4.59
CA ALA A 391 -0.85 4.29 5.34
C ALA A 391 -0.73 2.76 5.47
N ARG A 392 0.49 2.23 5.44
CA ARG A 392 0.77 0.80 5.61
C ARG A 392 0.26 0.29 6.96
N ARG A 393 -0.12 -0.99 7.01
CA ARG A 393 -0.56 -1.64 8.25
C ARG A 393 0.54 -1.66 9.32
N SER A 394 1.80 -1.76 8.87
CA SER A 394 3.00 -1.74 9.71
C SER A 394 3.65 -0.36 9.76
N ALA A 395 2.92 0.72 9.43
CA ALA A 395 3.49 2.06 9.38
C ALA A 395 4.08 2.45 10.74
N PRO A 396 5.25 3.11 10.78
CA PRO A 396 5.82 3.60 12.02
C PRO A 396 5.05 4.82 12.55
N MET A 397 5.28 5.15 13.82
CA MET A 397 4.86 6.45 14.37
C MET A 397 5.81 7.54 13.84
N ALA A 398 5.30 8.75 13.59
CA ALA A 398 6.17 9.82 13.08
C ALA A 398 7.35 10.18 14.02
N THR A 399 7.20 9.92 15.31
CA THR A 399 8.25 10.13 16.32
C THR A 399 9.41 9.13 16.22
N SER A 400 9.24 7.99 15.54
CA SER A 400 10.31 7.01 15.31
C SER A 400 11.04 7.19 13.98
N VAL A 401 10.67 8.20 13.17
CA VAL A 401 11.27 8.49 11.86
C VAL A 401 12.43 9.51 11.98
N LYS A 402 12.87 9.79 13.21
CA LYS A 402 14.12 10.51 13.49
C LYS A 402 15.10 9.60 14.20
N GLU A 403 15.94 8.93 13.42
CA GLU A 403 17.37 8.72 13.66
C GLU A 403 18.09 8.44 12.34
#